data_AF-A0A812VTU9-F1
#
_entry.id   AF-A0A812VTU9-F1
#
_cell.length_a   1.000
_cell.length_b   1.000
_cell.length_c   1.000
_cell.angle_alpha   90.00
_cell.angle_beta   90.00
_cell.angle_gamma   90.00
#
_symmetry.space_group_name_H-M   'P 1'
#
loop_
_entity.id
_entity.type
_entity.pdbx_description
1 polymer ?
#
loop_
_entity_poly.entity_id
_entity_poly.type
_entity_poly.pdbx_seq_one_letter_code
_entity_poly.pdbx_strand_id
1 'polypeptide(L)'
;IAESAPLERVQELVRYAAGLGVEPGDEPEKWYPVRIVTPSGEVVFDEPVPEHRTVRSVLQTLRAGATGRLSLLRGTEVVPPDTKFAHLGLTDEDCLSLVRRAFGSYTPWTDDVQADHLIKCLIMGPAEVGKTAWIHAFSREGFIESYKATIGVDFKMWGLKTGFRLQAEDGTKLKIQLWDTAGQPRFRPITNAYFKNAAGILAFFSLKSRATFDEVVQMLDKALTDHPSTRCFCLVGTHADVLDPEVTEGEAEQFAKERRWPFFAISNKTAEGIDDPFYSLLDSYMDDFARR
;
A
#
# COMPACT_ATOMS: atom_id res chain seq x y z
N ILE A 1 12.38 13.71 -35.11
CA ILE A 1 13.26 12.66 -35.67
C ILE A 1 14.54 12.68 -34.84
N ALA A 2 14.57 11.89 -33.77
CA ALA A 2 15.79 11.60 -33.02
C ALA A 2 15.61 10.17 -32.49
N GLU A 3 15.58 9.23 -33.43
CA GLU A 3 15.79 7.82 -33.15
C GLU A 3 17.27 7.61 -32.82
N SER A 4 17.50 6.84 -31.75
CA SER A 4 18.71 6.08 -31.44
C SER A 4 19.91 6.31 -32.38
N ALA A 5 20.84 7.17 -31.97
CA ALA A 5 22.16 7.16 -32.57
C ALA A 5 22.91 5.90 -32.10
N PRO A 6 23.47 5.06 -32.99
CA PRO A 6 24.31 3.93 -32.60
C PRO A 6 25.48 4.40 -31.73
N LEU A 7 25.87 3.61 -30.72
CA LEU A 7 26.94 3.93 -29.76
C LEU A 7 28.25 4.43 -30.43
N GLU A 8 28.54 3.93 -31.63
CA GLU A 8 29.69 4.33 -32.46
C GLU A 8 29.64 5.81 -32.88
N ARG A 9 28.44 6.34 -33.14
CA ARG A 9 28.24 7.74 -33.56
C ARG A 9 28.41 8.72 -32.40
N VAL A 10 28.07 8.28 -31.18
CA VAL A 10 28.35 9.02 -29.95
C VAL A 10 29.86 9.08 -29.70
N GLN A 11 30.57 7.97 -29.92
CA GLN A 11 32.03 7.90 -29.77
C GLN A 11 32.79 8.75 -30.81
N GLU A 12 32.30 8.83 -32.04
CA GLU A 12 32.85 9.73 -33.08
C GLU A 12 32.68 11.20 -32.71
N LEU A 13 31.52 11.59 -32.19
CA LEU A 13 31.24 12.96 -31.74
C LEU A 13 32.11 13.35 -30.54
N VAL A 14 32.38 12.43 -29.62
CA VAL A 14 33.28 12.64 -28.48
C VAL A 14 34.73 12.84 -28.93
N ARG A 15 35.21 12.08 -29.93
CA ARG A 15 36.55 12.27 -30.51
C ARG A 15 36.66 13.59 -31.27
N TYR A 16 35.61 13.99 -31.98
CA TYR A 16 35.54 15.26 -32.69
C TYR A 16 35.55 16.46 -31.71
N ALA A 17 34.82 16.37 -30.60
CA ALA A 17 34.81 17.37 -29.53
C ALA A 17 36.17 17.48 -28.81
N ALA A 18 36.85 16.35 -28.58
CA ALA A 18 38.21 16.34 -28.02
C ALA A 18 39.24 17.02 -28.93
N GLY A 19 39.05 16.96 -30.26
CA GLY A 19 39.87 17.68 -31.24
C GLY A 19 39.64 19.20 -31.27
N LEU A 20 38.55 19.69 -30.66
CA LEU A 20 38.17 21.11 -30.62
C LEU A 20 38.60 21.83 -29.33
N GLY A 21 39.31 21.16 -28.42
CA GLY A 21 39.81 21.79 -27.19
C GLY A 21 38.73 22.20 -26.20
N VAL A 22 37.55 21.55 -26.24
CA VAL A 22 36.52 21.71 -25.22
C VAL A 22 36.98 20.94 -23.98
N GLU A 23 37.36 21.65 -22.91
CA GLU A 23 37.66 20.99 -21.63
C GLU A 23 36.40 20.31 -21.07
N PRO A 24 36.51 19.13 -20.43
CA PRO A 24 35.38 18.42 -19.87
C PRO A 24 34.91 19.11 -18.58
N GLY A 25 34.13 20.17 -18.74
CA GLY A 25 33.32 20.74 -17.67
C GLY A 25 32.07 19.88 -17.50
N ASP A 26 31.91 19.34 -16.30
CA ASP A 26 30.85 18.47 -15.80
C ASP A 26 31.05 16.96 -16.04
N GLU A 27 31.18 16.20 -14.94
CA GLU A 27 31.05 14.74 -14.95
C GLU A 27 29.73 14.37 -15.67
N PRO A 28 29.70 13.29 -16.46
CA PRO A 28 28.48 12.88 -17.14
C PRO A 28 27.36 12.67 -16.12
N GLU A 29 26.23 13.36 -16.34
CA GLU A 29 25.05 13.29 -15.49
C GLU A 29 24.67 11.82 -15.24
N LYS A 30 24.55 11.44 -13.97
CA LYS A 30 24.22 10.05 -13.59
C LYS A 30 22.73 9.81 -13.74
N TRP A 31 22.39 8.62 -14.23
CA TRP A 31 21.01 8.17 -14.42
C TRP A 31 20.74 6.96 -13.54
N TYR A 32 19.57 6.96 -12.90
CA TYR A 32 19.15 5.93 -11.96
C TYR A 32 17.95 5.18 -12.53
N PRO A 33 17.96 3.84 -12.53
CA PRO A 33 16.80 3.05 -12.94
C PRO A 33 15.66 3.32 -11.96
N VAL A 34 14.48 3.66 -12.46
CA VAL A 34 13.30 3.89 -11.64
C VAL A 34 12.13 3.14 -12.23
N ARG A 35 11.65 2.18 -11.43
CA ARG A 35 10.43 1.45 -11.70
C ARG A 35 9.40 1.75 -10.62
N ILE A 36 8.22 2.19 -11.04
CA ILE A 36 7.11 2.50 -10.15
C ILE A 36 5.92 1.63 -10.51
N VAL A 37 5.37 0.95 -9.51
CA VAL A 37 4.23 0.06 -9.63
C VAL A 37 3.05 0.55 -8.80
N THR A 38 1.82 0.27 -9.21
CA THR A 38 0.66 0.42 -8.32
C THR A 38 0.65 -0.70 -7.27
N PRO A 39 -0.11 -0.55 -6.17
CA PRO A 39 -0.37 -1.62 -5.21
C PRO A 39 -0.85 -2.93 -5.84
N SER A 40 -1.54 -2.86 -6.98
CA SER A 40 -1.99 -4.04 -7.74
C SER A 40 -0.90 -4.70 -8.60
N GLY A 41 0.32 -4.16 -8.60
CA GLY A 41 1.47 -4.64 -9.36
C GLY A 41 1.55 -4.16 -10.80
N GLU A 42 0.72 -3.19 -11.21
CA GLU A 42 0.78 -2.57 -12.54
C GLU A 42 1.94 -1.59 -12.62
N VAL A 43 2.76 -1.67 -13.67
CA VAL A 43 3.87 -0.74 -13.89
C VAL A 43 3.33 0.56 -14.47
N VAL A 44 3.52 1.67 -13.75
CA VAL A 44 3.06 3.02 -14.15
C VAL A 44 4.21 3.93 -14.55
N PHE A 45 5.45 3.55 -14.24
CA PHE A 45 6.67 4.23 -14.67
C PHE A 45 7.80 3.20 -14.76
N ASP A 46 8.57 3.23 -15.84
CA ASP A 46 9.71 2.32 -16.04
C ASP A 46 10.74 2.98 -16.96
N GLU A 47 11.39 4.01 -16.43
CA GLU A 47 12.34 4.83 -17.18
C GLU A 47 13.49 5.28 -16.26
N PRO A 48 14.73 5.39 -16.75
CA PRO A 48 15.81 5.95 -15.98
C PRO A 48 15.60 7.46 -15.75
N VAL A 49 15.91 7.95 -14.56
CA VAL A 49 15.81 9.37 -14.21
C VAL A 49 17.18 9.98 -13.89
N PRO A 50 17.43 11.25 -14.27
CA PRO A 50 18.68 11.92 -13.96
C PRO A 50 18.83 12.20 -12.45
N GLU A 51 20.06 12.31 -11.96
CA GLU A 51 20.40 12.40 -10.54
C GLU A 51 19.71 13.55 -9.78
N HIS A 52 19.42 14.65 -10.47
CA HIS A 52 18.82 15.84 -9.88
C HIS A 52 17.29 15.74 -9.75
N ARG A 53 16.64 14.78 -10.43
CA ARG A 53 15.18 14.58 -10.36
C ARG A 53 14.78 14.18 -8.94
N THR A 54 13.70 14.79 -8.47
CA THR A 54 13.07 14.47 -7.18
C THR A 54 11.86 13.59 -7.36
N VAL A 55 11.49 12.86 -6.29
CA VAL A 55 10.25 12.09 -6.22
C VAL A 55 9.04 12.94 -6.59
N ARG A 56 8.94 14.18 -6.06
CA ARG A 56 7.87 15.13 -6.40
C ARG A 56 7.74 15.34 -7.91
N SER A 57 8.85 15.53 -8.60
CA SER A 57 8.83 15.82 -10.04
C SER A 57 8.33 14.62 -10.87
N VAL A 58 8.64 13.39 -10.46
CA VAL A 58 8.13 12.17 -11.12
C VAL A 58 6.66 11.95 -10.78
N LEU A 59 6.27 12.15 -9.50
CA LEU A 59 4.87 12.13 -9.08
C LEU A 59 4.01 13.15 -9.83
N GLN A 60 4.55 14.33 -10.16
CA GLN A 60 3.86 15.32 -11.00
C GLN A 60 3.67 14.86 -12.45
N THR A 61 4.59 14.06 -12.98
CA THR A 61 4.43 13.45 -14.32
C THR A 61 3.38 12.34 -14.29
N LEU A 62 3.38 11.51 -13.25
CA LEU A 62 2.39 10.45 -13.04
C LEU A 62 0.99 10.96 -12.69
N ARG A 63 0.88 12.25 -12.36
CA ARG A 63 -0.41 12.90 -12.10
C ARG A 63 -1.29 13.09 -13.33
N ALA A 64 -0.84 12.76 -14.54
CA ALA A 64 -1.63 12.89 -15.76
C ALA A 64 -2.93 12.05 -15.69
N GLY A 65 -4.00 12.65 -15.17
CA GLY A 65 -5.33 12.04 -14.97
C GLY A 65 -5.58 11.43 -13.58
N ALA A 66 -4.61 11.47 -12.66
CA ALA A 66 -4.73 10.92 -11.31
C ALA A 66 -5.19 11.96 -10.28
N THR A 67 -6.36 11.77 -9.67
CA THR A 67 -6.90 12.60 -8.58
C THR A 67 -6.30 12.19 -7.22
N GLY A 68 -5.84 13.14 -6.39
CA GLY A 68 -5.28 12.86 -5.04
C GLY A 68 -3.78 13.19 -4.81
N ARG A 69 -3.29 13.01 -3.57
CA ARG A 69 -1.86 13.19 -3.22
C ARG A 69 -1.13 11.88 -3.45
N LEU A 70 -0.38 11.78 -4.54
CA LEU A 70 0.47 10.62 -4.75
C LEU A 70 1.64 10.61 -3.75
N SER A 71 2.06 9.41 -3.33
CA SER A 71 3.28 9.15 -2.57
C SER A 71 3.94 7.90 -3.13
N LEU A 72 5.26 7.85 -3.03
CA LEU A 72 6.02 6.63 -3.33
C LEU A 72 6.38 5.94 -2.03
N LEU A 73 6.26 4.62 -2.02
CA LEU A 73 6.76 3.76 -0.96
C LEU A 73 7.95 2.97 -1.50
N ARG A 74 8.98 2.78 -0.67
CA ARG A 74 10.03 1.78 -0.88
C ARG A 74 9.80 0.69 0.16
N GLY A 75 9.36 -0.49 -0.27
CA GLY A 75 8.79 -1.48 0.65
C GLY A 75 7.61 -0.87 1.40
N THR A 76 7.79 -0.67 2.71
CA THR A 76 6.79 -0.10 3.64
C THR A 76 7.01 1.39 3.93
N GLU A 77 8.18 1.95 3.59
CA GLU A 77 8.56 3.30 3.97
C GLU A 77 8.13 4.34 2.93
N VAL A 78 7.57 5.45 3.41
CA VAL A 78 7.21 6.60 2.58
C VAL A 78 8.46 7.34 2.14
N VAL A 79 8.67 7.43 0.84
CA VAL A 79 9.75 8.25 0.29
C VAL A 79 9.32 9.73 0.30
N PRO A 80 10.07 10.61 0.99
CA PRO A 80 9.73 12.03 1.02
C PRO A 80 9.72 12.65 -0.38
N PRO A 81 8.75 13.54 -0.72
CA PRO A 81 8.65 14.12 -2.06
C PRO A 81 9.88 14.92 -2.51
N ASP A 82 10.62 15.51 -1.56
CA ASP A 82 11.81 16.31 -1.84
C ASP A 82 13.08 15.45 -2.00
N THR A 83 13.00 14.14 -1.77
CA THR A 83 14.14 13.23 -1.95
C THR A 83 14.51 13.11 -3.43
N LYS A 84 15.80 13.26 -3.73
CA LYS A 84 16.38 12.97 -5.05
C LYS A 84 16.51 11.46 -5.24
N PHE A 85 16.26 10.98 -6.46
CA PHE A 85 16.40 9.54 -6.76
C PHE A 85 17.82 9.04 -6.55
N ALA A 86 18.83 9.89 -6.74
CA ALA A 86 20.23 9.58 -6.43
C ALA A 86 20.47 9.17 -4.98
N HIS A 87 19.65 9.64 -4.03
CA HIS A 87 19.79 9.32 -2.61
C HIS A 87 19.05 8.03 -2.20
N LEU A 88 18.29 7.41 -3.11
CA LEU A 88 17.55 6.19 -2.83
C LEU A 88 18.41 4.94 -3.00
N GLY A 89 19.50 5.01 -3.76
CA GLY A 89 20.35 3.84 -4.03
C GLY A 89 19.56 2.69 -4.66
N LEU A 90 18.69 3.00 -5.62
CA LEU A 90 17.89 2.01 -6.35
C LEU A 90 18.77 1.23 -7.33
N THR A 91 18.46 -0.05 -7.45
CA THR A 91 19.00 -0.99 -8.42
C THR A 91 17.93 -1.35 -9.46
N ASP A 92 18.30 -2.07 -10.52
CA ASP A 92 17.35 -2.52 -11.56
C ASP A 92 16.28 -3.50 -11.04
N GLU A 93 16.49 -4.09 -9.86
CA GLU A 93 15.53 -5.02 -9.22
C GLU A 93 14.55 -4.31 -8.27
N ASP A 94 14.85 -3.07 -7.88
CA ASP A 94 14.02 -2.30 -6.96
C ASP A 94 12.76 -1.76 -7.65
N CYS A 95 11.64 -1.75 -6.92
CA CYS A 95 10.40 -1.12 -7.37
C CYS A 95 9.87 -0.21 -6.26
N LEU A 96 9.41 0.98 -6.64
CA LEU A 96 8.66 1.86 -5.74
C LEU A 96 7.17 1.64 -5.93
N SER A 97 6.39 1.65 -4.84
CA SER A 97 4.94 1.53 -4.92
C SER A 97 4.27 2.91 -4.91
N LEU A 98 3.44 3.21 -5.90
CA LEU A 98 2.67 4.43 -6.02
C LEU A 98 1.35 4.31 -5.27
N VAL A 99 1.20 5.04 -4.16
CA VAL A 99 -0.07 5.10 -3.41
C VAL A 99 -0.70 6.49 -3.53
N ARG A 100 -2.02 6.55 -3.71
CA ARG A 100 -2.81 7.78 -3.59
C ARG A 100 -3.20 7.94 -2.12
N ARG A 101 -2.66 8.98 -1.52
CA ARG A 101 -3.12 9.48 -0.25
C ARG A 101 -4.29 10.40 -0.52
N ALA A 102 -5.45 10.07 0.06
CA ALA A 102 -6.59 10.96 -0.02
C ALA A 102 -6.23 12.32 0.61
N PHE A 103 -6.58 13.42 -0.09
CA PHE A 103 -6.58 14.74 0.51
C PHE A 103 -7.82 14.87 1.40
N GLY A 104 -7.78 14.31 2.60
CA GLY A 104 -8.89 14.42 3.53
C GLY A 104 -8.48 14.04 4.94
N SER A 105 -8.91 14.84 5.91
CA SER A 105 -9.04 14.30 7.26
C SER A 105 -10.20 13.33 7.22
N TYR A 106 -9.91 12.11 7.64
CA TYR A 106 -10.89 11.08 7.90
C TYR A 106 -11.87 11.53 8.97
N THR A 107 -13.06 11.99 8.56
CA THR A 107 -14.11 12.37 9.50
C THR A 107 -15.05 11.20 9.75
N PRO A 108 -15.43 10.95 11.02
CA PRO A 108 -16.55 10.09 11.37
C PRO A 108 -17.78 10.30 10.47
N TRP A 109 -18.35 9.23 9.95
CA TRP A 109 -19.58 9.29 9.17
C TRP A 109 -20.75 9.67 10.05
N THR A 110 -21.48 10.69 9.65
CA THR A 110 -22.72 11.08 10.30
C THR A 110 -23.91 10.64 9.42
N ASP A 111 -24.97 10.14 10.04
CA ASP A 111 -26.14 9.54 9.35
C ASP A 111 -26.85 10.49 8.38
N ASP A 112 -26.64 11.79 8.51
CA ASP A 112 -27.19 12.85 7.67
C ASP A 112 -26.48 12.95 6.30
N VAL A 113 -25.34 12.29 6.11
CA VAL A 113 -24.61 12.29 4.83
C VAL A 113 -25.06 11.08 4.00
N GLN A 114 -25.56 11.33 2.78
CA GLN A 114 -25.78 10.27 1.79
C GLN A 114 -24.46 9.90 1.10
N ALA A 115 -24.17 8.60 0.99
CA ALA A 115 -23.00 8.07 0.28
C ALA A 115 -23.35 7.79 -1.18
N ASP A 116 -22.43 8.10 -2.08
CA ASP A 116 -22.53 7.72 -3.49
C ASP A 116 -22.09 6.27 -3.68
N HIS A 117 -21.07 5.83 -2.91
CA HIS A 117 -20.60 4.44 -2.91
C HIS A 117 -20.31 3.90 -1.52
N LEU A 118 -20.51 2.59 -1.35
CA LEU A 118 -20.19 1.84 -0.14
C LEU A 118 -19.01 0.89 -0.42
N ILE A 119 -17.93 1.04 0.33
CA ILE A 119 -16.75 0.19 0.25
C ILE A 119 -16.71 -0.68 1.51
N LYS A 120 -16.86 -1.99 1.33
CA LYS A 120 -16.82 -2.97 2.40
C LYS A 120 -15.43 -3.61 2.47
N CYS A 121 -14.66 -3.30 3.50
CA CYS A 121 -13.36 -3.90 3.76
C CYS A 121 -13.46 -4.95 4.87
N LEU A 122 -13.03 -6.18 4.59
CA LEU A 122 -12.98 -7.25 5.58
C LEU A 122 -11.61 -7.24 6.27
N ILE A 123 -11.61 -7.31 7.60
CA ILE A 123 -10.38 -7.45 8.39
C ILE A 123 -10.31 -8.87 8.89
N MET A 124 -9.29 -9.62 8.49
CA MET A 124 -9.13 -11.04 8.82
C MET A 124 -7.75 -11.34 9.37
N GLY A 125 -7.62 -12.50 10.01
CA GLY A 125 -6.36 -12.98 10.58
C GLY A 125 -6.59 -13.69 11.92
N PRO A 126 -5.58 -14.40 12.45
CA PRO A 126 -5.67 -15.17 13.68
C PRO A 126 -6.06 -14.33 14.90
N ALA A 127 -6.42 -14.99 16.00
CA ALA A 127 -6.66 -14.29 17.27
C ALA A 127 -5.40 -13.54 17.73
N GLU A 128 -5.57 -12.46 18.48
CA GLU A 128 -4.48 -11.74 19.17
C GLU A 128 -3.41 -11.07 18.28
N VAL A 129 -3.53 -11.15 16.95
CA VAL A 129 -2.63 -10.43 16.02
C VAL A 129 -2.83 -8.91 15.99
N GLY A 130 -3.80 -8.36 16.72
CA GLY A 130 -3.98 -6.91 16.83
C GLY A 130 -4.93 -6.26 15.81
N LYS A 131 -5.88 -7.01 15.22
CA LYS A 131 -6.91 -6.48 14.29
C LYS A 131 -7.75 -5.36 14.90
N THR A 132 -8.38 -5.62 16.04
CA THR A 132 -9.18 -4.61 16.76
C THR A 132 -8.31 -3.44 17.24
N ALA A 133 -7.07 -3.70 17.67
CA ALA A 133 -6.13 -2.65 18.07
C ALA A 133 -5.76 -1.74 16.89
N TRP A 134 -5.58 -2.30 15.69
CA TRP A 134 -5.36 -1.52 14.47
C TRP A 134 -6.55 -0.62 14.16
N ILE A 135 -7.79 -1.13 14.25
CA ILE A 135 -9.00 -0.31 14.01
C ILE A 135 -9.04 0.89 14.96
N HIS A 136 -8.72 0.71 16.24
CA HIS A 136 -8.68 1.80 17.21
C HIS A 136 -7.56 2.82 16.92
N ALA A 137 -6.36 2.33 16.59
CA ALA A 137 -5.23 3.19 16.21
C ALA A 137 -5.52 3.99 14.92
N PHE A 138 -6.12 3.34 13.92
CA PHE A 138 -6.53 3.94 12.66
C PHE A 138 -7.62 4.99 12.87
N SER A 139 -8.61 4.71 13.72
CA SER A 139 -9.69 5.65 14.07
C SER A 139 -9.25 6.79 15.00
N ARG A 140 -7.97 6.84 15.39
CA ARG A 140 -7.39 7.82 16.33
C ARG A 140 -8.11 7.84 17.69
N GLU A 141 -8.68 6.71 18.10
CA GLU A 141 -9.36 6.55 19.39
C GLU A 141 -8.39 6.19 20.53
N GLY A 142 -7.10 6.09 20.24
CA GLY A 142 -6.06 5.66 21.17
C GLY A 142 -5.84 4.14 21.17
N PHE A 143 -4.80 3.69 21.87
CA PHE A 143 -4.47 2.28 22.03
C PHE A 143 -5.19 1.68 23.24
N ILE A 144 -5.79 0.50 23.08
CA ILE A 144 -6.44 -0.22 24.18
C ILE A 144 -5.47 -1.26 24.75
N GLU A 145 -4.94 -1.02 25.95
CA GLU A 145 -4.04 -1.97 26.64
C GLU A 145 -4.79 -3.19 27.20
N SER A 146 -6.10 -3.10 27.46
CA SER A 146 -6.87 -4.21 28.02
C SER A 146 -7.42 -5.14 26.92
N TYR A 147 -6.94 -6.39 26.87
CA TYR A 147 -7.45 -7.42 25.97
C TYR A 147 -8.92 -7.78 26.28
N LYS A 148 -9.78 -7.71 25.26
CA LYS A 148 -11.13 -8.27 25.27
C LYS A 148 -11.32 -9.11 24.01
N ALA A 149 -11.62 -10.40 24.17
CA ALA A 149 -11.82 -11.30 23.04
C ALA A 149 -13.03 -10.86 22.19
N THR A 150 -12.83 -10.69 20.88
CA THR A 150 -13.90 -10.47 19.91
C THR A 150 -14.74 -11.75 19.77
N ILE A 151 -16.02 -11.70 20.13
CA ILE A 151 -16.95 -12.84 20.05
C ILE A 151 -17.72 -12.73 18.73
N GLY A 152 -17.54 -13.69 17.83
CA GLY A 152 -18.19 -13.68 16.51
C GLY A 152 -17.61 -12.64 15.54
N VAL A 153 -18.37 -12.22 14.54
CA VAL A 153 -18.09 -10.96 13.86
C VAL A 153 -18.70 -9.91 14.77
N ASP A 154 -17.84 -9.20 15.51
CA ASP A 154 -18.30 -8.04 16.26
C ASP A 154 -18.66 -7.00 15.21
N PHE A 155 -19.93 -7.07 14.79
CA PHE A 155 -20.64 -5.97 14.20
C PHE A 155 -20.88 -4.97 15.33
N LYS A 156 -19.78 -4.47 15.91
CA LYS A 156 -19.80 -3.19 16.58
C LYS A 156 -20.25 -2.26 15.49
N MET A 157 -21.54 -1.94 15.55
CA MET A 157 -22.06 -0.69 15.04
C MET A 157 -21.35 0.45 15.80
N TRP A 158 -20.06 0.62 15.54
CA TRP A 158 -19.47 1.91 15.19
C TRP A 158 -20.00 2.40 13.83
N GLY A 159 -21.13 1.85 13.36
CA GLY A 159 -21.91 2.27 12.20
C GLY A 159 -22.34 3.73 12.21
N LEU A 160 -21.89 4.53 13.18
CA LEU A 160 -22.10 5.97 13.25
C LEU A 160 -20.87 6.84 13.52
N LYS A 161 -19.65 6.30 13.64
CA LYS A 161 -18.47 7.17 13.88
C LYS A 161 -17.15 6.76 13.23
N THR A 162 -17.11 5.69 12.44
CA THR A 162 -15.91 5.35 11.62
C THR A 162 -16.27 4.99 10.18
N GLY A 163 -17.36 5.54 9.65
CA GLY A 163 -17.40 5.68 8.20
C GLY A 163 -16.47 6.83 7.83
N PHE A 164 -15.43 6.53 7.08
CA PHE A 164 -14.52 7.54 6.63
C PHE A 164 -15.11 8.20 5.39
N ARG A 165 -15.52 9.47 5.51
CA ARG A 165 -15.88 10.23 4.32
C ARG A 165 -14.59 10.55 3.58
N LEU A 166 -14.44 9.91 2.43
CA LEU A 166 -13.55 10.40 1.40
C LEU A 166 -14.41 11.12 0.37
N GLN A 167 -14.11 12.41 0.19
CA GLN A 167 -14.59 13.14 -0.95
C GLN A 167 -13.51 13.04 -2.02
N ALA A 168 -13.81 12.29 -3.08
CA ALA A 168 -12.99 12.34 -4.27
C ALA A 168 -13.08 13.74 -4.90
N GLU A 169 -12.10 14.10 -5.72
CA GLU A 169 -12.01 15.46 -6.31
C GLU A 169 -13.18 15.77 -7.25
N ASP A 170 -13.89 14.76 -7.75
CA ASP A 170 -15.15 14.86 -8.50
C ASP A 170 -16.38 15.15 -7.61
N GLY A 171 -16.19 15.18 -6.28
CA GLY A 171 -17.24 15.38 -5.29
C GLY A 171 -17.86 14.10 -4.76
N THR A 172 -17.49 12.92 -5.28
CA THR A 172 -18.03 11.61 -4.91
C THR A 172 -17.74 11.28 -3.45
N LYS A 173 -18.78 10.90 -2.70
CA LYS A 173 -18.74 10.56 -1.28
C LYS A 173 -18.66 9.04 -1.11
N LEU A 174 -17.53 8.58 -0.62
CA LEU A 174 -17.33 7.17 -0.27
C LEU A 174 -17.68 6.95 1.20
N LYS A 175 -18.49 5.92 1.47
CA LYS A 175 -18.70 5.36 2.81
C LYS A 175 -17.89 4.09 2.93
N ILE A 176 -16.98 4.05 3.89
CA ILE A 176 -16.10 2.88 4.08
C ILE A 176 -16.54 2.12 5.34
N GLN A 177 -16.66 0.80 5.24
CA GLN A 177 -17.02 -0.09 6.33
C GLN A 177 -15.87 -1.05 6.61
N LEU A 178 -15.34 -1.00 7.83
CA LEU A 178 -14.37 -1.96 8.33
C LEU A 178 -15.10 -3.07 9.08
N TRP A 179 -15.00 -4.30 8.59
CA TRP A 179 -15.62 -5.48 9.21
C TRP A 179 -14.57 -6.24 10.01
N ASP A 180 -14.51 -5.96 11.33
CA ASP A 180 -13.64 -6.71 12.25
C ASP A 180 -14.17 -8.13 12.44
N THR A 181 -13.33 -9.13 12.23
CA THR A 181 -13.70 -10.53 12.36
C THR A 181 -12.96 -11.16 13.54
N ALA A 182 -13.66 -11.98 14.35
CA ALA A 182 -12.96 -12.75 15.36
C ALA A 182 -11.95 -13.70 14.70
N GLY A 183 -10.71 -13.64 15.19
CA GLY A 183 -9.65 -14.53 14.74
C GLY A 183 -9.68 -15.92 15.36
N GLN A 184 -10.67 -16.23 16.22
CA GLN A 184 -10.74 -17.55 16.86
C GLN A 184 -11.31 -18.60 15.88
N PRO A 185 -10.72 -19.81 15.82
CA PRO A 185 -11.13 -20.86 14.89
C PRO A 185 -12.63 -21.20 14.90
N ARG A 186 -13.25 -21.17 16.09
CA ARG A 186 -14.69 -21.47 16.29
C ARG A 186 -15.64 -20.47 15.60
N PHE A 187 -15.17 -19.29 15.19
CA PHE A 187 -15.97 -18.29 14.49
C PHE A 187 -15.67 -18.23 12.98
N ARG A 188 -14.69 -19.00 12.46
CA ARG A 188 -14.34 -19.03 11.03
C ARG A 188 -15.52 -19.34 10.10
N PRO A 189 -16.47 -20.26 10.43
CA PRO A 189 -17.63 -20.51 9.56
C PRO A 189 -18.52 -19.26 9.38
N ILE A 190 -18.56 -18.40 10.40
CA ILE A 190 -19.31 -17.14 10.39
C ILE A 190 -18.60 -16.12 9.49
N THR A 191 -17.26 -16.07 9.52
CA THR A 191 -16.43 -15.19 8.70
C THR A 191 -16.67 -15.38 7.19
N ASN A 192 -16.81 -16.62 6.70
CA ASN A 192 -17.05 -16.93 5.28
C ASN A 192 -18.30 -16.23 4.71
N ALA A 193 -19.36 -16.04 5.52
CA ALA A 193 -20.55 -15.32 5.07
C ALA A 193 -20.29 -13.83 4.78
N TYR A 194 -19.26 -13.23 5.39
CA TYR A 194 -18.95 -11.81 5.27
C TYR A 194 -17.99 -11.47 4.13
N PHE A 195 -17.35 -12.45 3.51
CA PHE A 195 -16.57 -12.21 2.29
C PHE A 195 -17.45 -11.80 1.10
N LYS A 196 -18.73 -12.20 1.11
CA LYS A 196 -19.68 -11.77 0.07
C LYS A 196 -19.75 -10.24 0.01
N ASN A 197 -19.52 -9.71 -1.18
CA ASN A 197 -19.49 -8.27 -1.50
C ASN A 197 -18.39 -7.48 -0.75
N ALA A 198 -17.35 -8.14 -0.23
CA ALA A 198 -16.17 -7.44 0.26
C ALA A 198 -15.41 -6.82 -0.93
N ALA A 199 -15.26 -5.50 -0.89
CA ALA A 199 -14.48 -4.71 -1.84
C ALA A 199 -12.99 -5.03 -1.72
N GLY A 200 -12.51 -5.28 -0.50
CA GLY A 200 -11.14 -5.69 -0.25
C GLY A 200 -10.96 -6.37 1.10
N ILE A 201 -9.80 -7.01 1.26
CA ILE A 201 -9.43 -7.76 2.46
C ILE A 201 -8.10 -7.23 3.00
N LEU A 202 -8.09 -6.88 4.28
CA LEU A 202 -6.87 -6.67 5.07
C LEU A 202 -6.60 -7.93 5.89
N ALA A 203 -5.48 -8.60 5.62
CA ALA A 203 -5.10 -9.85 6.25
C ALA A 203 -3.94 -9.63 7.23
N PHE A 204 -4.22 -9.81 8.51
CA PHE A 204 -3.30 -9.50 9.60
C PHE A 204 -2.61 -10.75 10.15
N PHE A 205 -1.32 -10.62 10.43
CA PHE A 205 -0.56 -11.54 11.27
C PHE A 205 0.36 -10.74 12.22
N SER A 206 0.98 -11.41 13.19
CA SER A 206 1.96 -10.77 14.07
C SER A 206 3.38 -11.17 13.67
N LEU A 207 4.28 -10.18 13.52
CA LEU A 207 5.70 -10.41 13.31
C LEU A 207 6.34 -11.16 14.50
N LYS A 208 5.69 -11.18 15.66
CA LYS A 208 6.11 -11.92 16.87
C LYS A 208 5.81 -13.43 16.81
N SER A 209 5.03 -13.91 15.84
CA SER A 209 4.56 -15.29 15.84
C SER A 209 4.42 -15.88 14.45
N ARG A 210 5.31 -16.82 14.10
CA ARG A 210 5.28 -17.57 12.85
C ARG A 210 3.97 -18.32 12.66
N ALA A 211 3.43 -18.90 13.71
CA ALA A 211 2.15 -19.60 13.68
C ALA A 211 1.00 -18.72 13.14
N THR A 212 1.02 -17.42 13.46
CA THR A 212 0.00 -16.49 12.97
C THR A 212 0.15 -16.17 11.49
N PHE A 213 1.38 -16.17 10.97
CA PHE A 213 1.65 -16.01 9.55
C PHE A 213 1.18 -17.24 8.77
N ASP A 214 1.58 -18.44 9.20
CA ASP A 214 1.17 -19.67 8.53
C ASP A 214 -0.37 -19.84 8.53
N GLU A 215 -1.04 -19.46 9.62
CA GLU A 215 -2.50 -19.48 9.70
C GLU A 215 -3.15 -18.46 8.75
N VAL A 216 -2.66 -17.21 8.69
CA VAL A 216 -3.27 -16.21 7.79
C VAL A 216 -3.09 -16.60 6.32
N VAL A 217 -1.97 -17.22 5.95
CA VAL A 217 -1.73 -17.76 4.61
C VAL A 217 -2.79 -18.81 4.24
N GLN A 218 -3.03 -19.78 5.13
CA GLN A 218 -4.08 -20.78 4.90
C GLN A 218 -5.47 -20.15 4.78
N MET A 219 -5.77 -19.13 5.58
CA MET A 219 -7.04 -18.42 5.50
C MET A 219 -7.19 -17.65 4.18
N LEU A 220 -6.12 -17.05 3.67
CA LEU A 220 -6.09 -16.35 2.39
C LEU A 220 -6.27 -17.31 1.20
N ASP A 221 -5.57 -18.44 1.19
CA ASP A 221 -5.72 -19.46 0.13
C ASP A 221 -7.17 -20.00 0.09
N LYS A 222 -7.78 -20.20 1.26
CA LYS A 222 -9.20 -20.57 1.35
C LYS A 222 -10.11 -19.45 0.85
N ALA A 223 -9.86 -18.20 1.23
CA ALA A 223 -10.66 -17.06 0.79
C ALA A 223 -10.62 -16.88 -0.74
N LEU A 224 -9.46 -17.06 -1.36
CA LEU A 224 -9.31 -17.03 -2.83
C LEU A 224 -10.12 -18.13 -3.52
N THR A 225 -10.16 -19.32 -2.90
CA THR A 225 -10.92 -20.46 -3.41
C THR A 225 -12.43 -20.25 -3.28
N ASP A 226 -12.88 -19.82 -2.10
CA ASP A 226 -14.31 -19.65 -1.79
C ASP A 226 -14.92 -18.38 -2.42
N HIS A 227 -14.10 -17.35 -2.69
CA HIS A 227 -14.52 -16.01 -3.12
C HIS A 227 -13.67 -15.43 -4.27
N PRO A 228 -13.70 -16.03 -5.47
CA PRO A 228 -12.87 -15.62 -6.61
C PRO A 228 -13.18 -14.21 -7.15
N SER A 229 -14.29 -13.60 -6.72
CA SER A 229 -14.68 -12.24 -7.07
C SER A 229 -13.95 -11.17 -6.26
N THR A 230 -13.37 -11.52 -5.10
CA THR A 230 -12.60 -10.56 -4.30
C THR A 230 -11.20 -10.45 -4.88
N ARG A 231 -10.79 -9.23 -5.25
CA ARG A 231 -9.54 -8.99 -6.00
C ARG A 231 -8.56 -8.06 -5.30
N CYS A 232 -8.99 -7.33 -4.29
CA CYS A 232 -8.15 -6.41 -3.55
C CYS A 232 -7.78 -7.04 -2.21
N PHE A 233 -6.49 -7.32 -2.03
CA PHE A 233 -5.93 -7.87 -0.80
C PHE A 233 -4.76 -7.00 -0.36
N CYS A 234 -4.54 -6.91 0.94
CA CYS A 234 -3.34 -6.33 1.51
C CYS A 234 -2.94 -7.13 2.75
N LEU A 235 -1.68 -7.53 2.81
CA LEU A 235 -1.08 -8.25 3.92
C LEU A 235 -0.52 -7.25 4.94
N VAL A 236 -0.79 -7.49 6.22
CA VAL A 236 -0.42 -6.57 7.29
C VAL A 236 0.30 -7.33 8.40
N GLY A 237 1.58 -7.03 8.60
CA GLY A 237 2.40 -7.54 9.70
C GLY A 237 2.34 -6.60 10.88
N THR A 238 1.72 -7.00 11.98
CA THR A 238 1.64 -6.17 13.19
C THR A 238 2.83 -6.40 14.11
N HIS A 239 3.02 -5.46 15.04
CA HIS A 239 4.08 -5.48 16.04
C HIS A 239 5.48 -5.28 15.44
N ALA A 240 5.61 -4.38 14.46
CA ALA A 240 6.89 -3.98 13.88
C ALA A 240 7.88 -3.41 14.91
N ASP A 241 7.40 -3.02 16.10
CA ASP A 241 8.23 -2.60 17.24
C ASP A 241 8.96 -3.74 17.98
N VAL A 242 8.83 -5.00 17.54
CA VAL A 242 9.54 -6.13 18.15
C VAL A 242 11.02 -6.16 17.71
N LEU A 243 11.93 -6.37 18.66
CA LEU A 243 13.37 -6.44 18.38
C LEU A 243 13.80 -7.73 17.66
N ASP A 244 13.12 -8.85 17.95
CA ASP A 244 13.45 -10.18 17.42
C ASP A 244 12.16 -10.81 16.85
N PRO A 245 11.81 -10.52 15.58
CA PRO A 245 10.61 -11.06 14.96
C PRO A 245 10.80 -12.53 14.54
N GLU A 246 9.78 -13.37 14.77
CA GLU A 246 9.76 -14.74 14.26
C GLU A 246 9.50 -14.80 12.74
N VAL A 247 8.94 -13.73 12.17
CA VAL A 247 8.73 -13.57 10.72
C VAL A 247 9.34 -12.23 10.33
N THR A 248 10.34 -12.25 9.45
CA THR A 248 10.99 -11.02 9.00
C THR A 248 10.12 -10.26 8.00
N GLU A 249 10.27 -8.94 7.95
CA GLU A 249 9.55 -8.12 6.95
C GLU A 249 9.88 -8.56 5.52
N GLY A 250 11.14 -8.89 5.24
CA GLY A 250 11.57 -9.36 3.91
C GLY A 250 10.93 -10.70 3.50
N GLU A 251 10.72 -11.63 4.45
CA GLU A 251 10.00 -12.89 4.18
C GLU A 251 8.53 -12.61 3.83
N ALA A 252 7.86 -11.77 4.61
CA ALA A 252 6.46 -11.42 4.38
C ALA A 252 6.26 -10.61 3.09
N GLU A 253 7.19 -9.69 2.78
CA GLU A 253 7.21 -8.91 1.55
C GLU A 253 7.38 -9.82 0.33
N GLN A 254 8.29 -10.78 0.38
CA GLN A 254 8.50 -11.75 -0.70
C GLN A 254 7.23 -12.57 -0.97
N PHE A 255 6.58 -13.08 0.09
CA PHE A 255 5.31 -13.80 -0.04
C PHE A 255 4.21 -12.95 -0.69
N ALA A 256 4.10 -11.68 -0.28
CA ALA A 256 3.11 -10.75 -0.81
C ALA A 256 3.41 -10.39 -2.28
N LYS A 257 4.69 -10.19 -2.62
CA LYS A 257 5.17 -9.90 -3.98
C LYS A 257 4.81 -11.02 -4.96
N GLU A 258 4.99 -12.28 -4.57
CA GLU A 258 4.61 -13.45 -5.38
C GLU A 258 3.12 -13.47 -5.74
N ARG A 259 2.28 -12.93 -4.86
CA ARG A 259 0.82 -12.85 -5.04
C ARG A 259 0.35 -11.50 -5.56
N ARG A 260 1.27 -10.55 -5.79
CA ARG A 260 1.00 -9.16 -6.18
C ARG A 260 0.07 -8.46 -5.19
N TRP A 261 0.32 -8.69 -3.91
CA TRP A 261 -0.38 -8.02 -2.82
C TRP A 261 0.55 -6.99 -2.18
N PRO A 262 0.04 -5.81 -1.79
CA PRO A 262 0.76 -4.90 -0.92
C PRO A 262 1.02 -5.55 0.45
N PHE A 263 2.18 -5.27 1.01
CA PHE A 263 2.56 -5.64 2.36
C PHE A 263 2.94 -4.40 3.16
N PHE A 264 2.50 -4.34 4.42
CA PHE A 264 2.88 -3.29 5.37
C PHE A 264 3.17 -3.89 6.74
N ALA A 265 4.35 -3.57 7.26
CA ALA A 265 4.69 -3.74 8.66
C ALA A 265 4.19 -2.51 9.45
N ILE A 266 3.46 -2.74 10.53
CA ILE A 266 2.86 -1.67 11.34
C ILE A 266 3.07 -1.91 12.82
N SER A 267 3.06 -0.83 13.61
CA SER A 267 2.99 -0.92 15.06
C SER A 267 1.75 -0.20 15.58
N ASN A 268 0.81 -0.99 16.10
CA ASN A 268 -0.36 -0.48 16.83
C ASN A 268 0.05 0.33 18.07
N LYS A 269 1.24 0.07 18.62
CA LYS A 269 1.75 0.70 19.83
C LYS A 269 2.35 2.08 19.57
N THR A 270 3.18 2.20 18.52
CA THR A 270 3.84 3.48 18.16
C THR A 270 3.03 4.30 17.15
N ALA A 271 1.94 3.73 16.63
CA ALA A 271 1.14 4.25 15.52
C ALA A 271 1.89 4.38 14.18
N GLU A 272 3.03 3.71 14.06
CA GLU A 272 3.83 3.66 12.84
C GLU A 272 3.15 2.83 11.76
N GLY A 273 3.09 3.38 10.53
CA GLY A 273 2.52 2.72 9.34
C GLY A 273 1.01 2.47 9.39
N ILE A 274 0.30 2.92 10.42
CA ILE A 274 -1.09 2.49 10.69
C ILE A 274 -2.07 2.80 9.56
N ASP A 275 -1.87 3.90 8.83
CA ASP A 275 -2.81 4.32 7.80
C ASP A 275 -2.52 3.68 6.43
N ASP A 276 -1.28 3.28 6.18
CA ASP A 276 -0.80 2.87 4.85
C ASP A 276 -1.51 1.61 4.29
N PRO A 277 -1.80 0.55 5.09
CA PRO A 277 -2.55 -0.61 4.61
C PRO A 277 -3.93 -0.23 4.04
N PHE A 278 -4.61 0.71 4.70
CA PHE A 278 -5.95 1.12 4.31
C PHE A 278 -5.94 1.91 3.01
N TYR A 279 -5.01 2.87 2.88
CA TYR A 279 -4.86 3.65 1.65
C TYR A 279 -4.51 2.75 0.46
N SER A 280 -3.55 1.84 0.66
CA SER A 280 -3.13 0.91 -0.40
C SER A 280 -4.26 -0.01 -0.87
N LEU A 281 -5.08 -0.51 0.06
CA LEU A 281 -6.26 -1.31 -0.29
C LEU A 281 -7.30 -0.48 -1.04
N LEU A 282 -7.55 0.75 -0.61
CA LEU A 282 -8.49 1.65 -1.25
C LEU A 282 -8.04 1.98 -2.68
N ASP A 283 -6.76 2.28 -2.89
CA ASP A 283 -6.20 2.53 -4.21
C ASP A 283 -6.37 1.33 -5.13
N SER A 284 -6.03 0.14 -4.63
CA SER A 284 -6.21 -1.12 -5.36
C SER A 284 -7.67 -1.30 -5.79
N TYR A 285 -8.62 -0.94 -4.93
CA TYR A 285 -10.04 -1.00 -5.22
C TYR A 285 -10.47 0.04 -6.24
N MET A 286 -10.02 1.29 -6.12
CA MET A 286 -10.35 2.35 -7.06
C MET A 286 -9.78 2.08 -8.45
N ASP A 287 -8.56 1.52 -8.53
CA ASP A 287 -7.95 1.11 -9.79
C ASP A 287 -8.66 -0.11 -10.41
N ASP A 288 -9.15 -1.08 -9.61
CA ASP A 288 -10.03 -2.17 -10.12
C ASP A 288 -11.39 -1.65 -10.57
N PHE A 289 -11.97 -0.69 -9.85
CA PHE A 289 -13.26 -0.09 -10.17
C PHE A 289 -13.21 0.72 -11.47
N ALA A 290 -12.16 1.52 -11.69
CA ALA A 290 -11.96 2.32 -12.90
C ALA A 290 -11.74 1.47 -14.17
N ARG A 291 -11.33 0.20 -14.02
CA ARG A 291 -11.15 -0.75 -15.13
C ARG A 291 -12.44 -1.44 -15.58
N ARG A 292 -13.55 -1.26 -14.86
CA ARG A 292 -14.86 -1.84 -15.18
C ARG A 292 -15.70 -0.89 -16.02
#